data_AF-A0AAN6JVU0-F1
#
_entry.id   AF-A0AAN6JVU0-F1
#
_cell.length_a   1.000
_cell.length_b   1.000
_cell.length_c   1.000
_cell.angle_alpha   90.00
_cell.angle_beta   90.00
_cell.angle_gamma   90.00
#
_symmetry.space_group_name_H-M   'P 1'
#
loop_
_entity.id
_entity.type
_entity.pdbx_description
1 polymer ?
#
loop_
_entity_poly.entity_id
_entity_poly.type
_entity_poly.pdbx_seq_one_letter_code
_entity_poly.pdbx_strand_id
1 'polypeptide(L)' 'AFLGGIERFVGIDKPNLIPKVSAILLTIHTEDIVSEEVLKSWGGKASKKYVDLATSKKVRKSAQTFLEWLENAESDEEDE' A
#
# COMPACT_ATOMS: atom_id res chain seq x y z
N ALA A 1 5.42 1.25 11.05
CA ALA A 1 6.39 2.33 10.75
C ALA A 1 6.94 2.21 9.32
N PHE A 2 7.35 1.01 8.90
CA PHE A 2 7.88 0.71 7.57
C PHE A 2 7.05 1.29 6.40
N LEU A 3 5.75 0.94 6.29
CA LEU A 3 4.88 1.46 5.22
C LEU A 3 4.71 2.99 5.25
N GLY A 4 4.84 3.62 6.42
CA GLY A 4 4.87 5.08 6.53
C GLY A 4 6.16 5.69 5.96
N GLY A 5 7.28 4.98 6.08
CA GLY A 5 8.54 5.33 5.42
C GLY A 5 8.44 5.22 3.90
N ILE A 6 7.82 4.15 3.38
CA ILE A 6 7.53 3.99 1.95
C ILE A 6 6.61 5.12 1.47
N GLU A 7 5.52 5.40 2.18
CA GLU A 7 4.59 6.50 1.86
C GLU A 7 5.29 7.86 1.79
N ARG A 8 6.21 8.15 2.72
CA ARG A 8 7.03 9.36 2.70
C ARG A 8 7.99 9.39 1.52
N PHE A 9 8.69 8.28 1.26
CA PHE A 9 9.65 8.18 0.17
C PHE A 9 9.00 8.38 -1.19
N VAL A 10 7.91 7.66 -1.50
CA VAL A 10 7.21 7.83 -2.79
C VAL A 10 6.38 9.11 -2.83
N GLY A 11 5.93 9.64 -1.71
CA GLY A 11 5.10 10.84 -1.65
C GLY A 11 5.89 12.15 -1.76
N ILE A 12 7.13 12.17 -1.24
CA ILE A 12 7.95 13.39 -1.13
C ILE A 12 9.25 13.28 -1.93
N ASP A 13 10.07 12.25 -1.67
CA ASP A 13 11.42 12.17 -2.21
C ASP A 13 11.46 11.68 -3.67
N LYS A 14 10.55 10.78 -4.02
CA LYS A 14 10.42 10.14 -5.34
C LYS A 14 8.97 10.08 -5.83
N PRO A 15 8.29 11.23 -6.03
CA PRO A 15 6.89 11.29 -6.49
C PRO A 15 6.65 10.64 -7.86
N ASN A 16 7.70 10.48 -8.67
CA ASN A 16 7.65 9.74 -9.92
C ASN A 16 7.38 8.23 -9.74
N LEU A 17 7.53 7.69 -8.52
CA LEU A 17 7.26 6.29 -8.19
C LEU A 17 5.82 6.05 -7.73
N ILE A 18 5.01 7.09 -7.53
CA ILE A 18 3.60 6.93 -7.12
C ILE A 18 2.84 5.94 -8.02
N PRO A 19 2.94 6.00 -9.37
CA PRO A 19 2.25 5.05 -10.24
C PRO A 19 2.67 3.58 -10.05
N LYS A 20 3.80 3.33 -9.39
CA LYS A 20 4.36 2.00 -9.13
C LYS A 20 4.02 1.47 -7.73
N VAL A 21 3.22 2.19 -6.93
CA VAL A 21 2.92 1.81 -5.54
C VAL A 21 2.34 0.40 -5.45
N SER A 22 1.37 0.03 -6.28
CA SER A 22 0.84 -1.35 -6.31
C SER A 22 1.91 -2.41 -6.53
N ALA A 23 2.85 -2.20 -7.47
CA ALA A 23 3.94 -3.14 -7.71
C ALA A 23 4.94 -3.22 -6.55
N ILE A 24 5.21 -2.09 -5.90
CA ILE A 24 6.05 -2.04 -4.69
C ILE A 24 5.40 -2.83 -3.55
N LEU A 25 4.08 -2.64 -3.32
CA LEU A 25 3.34 -3.35 -2.28
C LEU A 25 3.24 -4.86 -2.58
N LEU A 26 3.07 -5.23 -3.85
CA LEU A 26 3.13 -6.64 -4.26
C LEU A 26 4.48 -7.26 -3.91
N THR A 27 5.59 -6.58 -4.19
CA THR A 27 6.92 -7.08 -3.83
C THR A 27 7.08 -7.21 -2.31
N ILE A 28 6.56 -6.24 -1.55
CA ILE A 28 6.57 -6.28 -0.07
C ILE A 28 5.78 -7.49 0.45
N HIS A 29 4.66 -7.82 -0.20
CA HIS A 29 3.83 -8.97 0.12
C HIS A 29 4.52 -10.29 -0.23
N THR A 30 5.00 -10.45 -1.47
CA THR A 30 5.60 -11.71 -1.97
C THR A 30 6.89 -12.09 -1.24
N GLU A 31 7.59 -11.11 -0.67
CA GLU A 31 8.82 -11.32 0.11
C GLU A 31 8.54 -11.42 1.62
N ASP A 32 7.27 -11.56 2.03
CA ASP A 32 6.82 -11.69 3.42
C ASP A 32 7.34 -10.59 4.37
N ILE A 33 7.58 -9.38 3.86
CA ILE A 33 8.16 -8.27 4.63
C ILE A 33 7.11 -7.68 5.59
N VAL A 34 5.85 -7.65 5.16
CA VAL A 34 4.72 -7.10 5.92
C VAL A 34 3.52 -8.02 5.73
N SER A 35 2.82 -8.33 6.81
CA SER A 35 1.61 -9.15 6.75
C SER A 35 0.49 -8.48 5.97
N GLU A 36 -0.35 -9.30 5.36
CA GLU A 36 -1.54 -8.89 4.63
C GLU A 36 -2.47 -7.99 5.45
N GLU A 37 -2.76 -8.33 6.70
CA GLU A 37 -3.57 -7.52 7.61
C GLU A 37 -3.04 -6.08 7.73
N VAL A 38 -1.72 -5.93 7.83
CA VAL A 38 -1.07 -4.61 7.96
C VAL A 38 -1.14 -3.86 6.63
N LEU A 39 -1.02 -4.55 5.48
CA LEU A 39 -1.16 -3.96 4.16
C LEU A 39 -2.60 -3.47 3.90
N LYS A 40 -3.61 -4.28 4.24
CA LYS A 40 -5.04 -3.92 4.18
C LYS A 40 -5.37 -2.73 5.09
N SER A 41 -4.94 -2.80 6.36
CA SER A 41 -5.13 -1.72 7.33
C SER A 41 -4.47 -0.41 6.88
N TRP A 42 -3.27 -0.48 6.30
CA TRP A 42 -2.63 0.69 5.71
C TRP A 42 -3.36 1.17 4.45
N GLY A 43 -3.87 0.28 3.59
CA GLY A 43 -4.62 0.67 2.39
C GLY A 43 -5.91 1.44 2.69
N GLY A 44 -6.62 1.07 3.76
CA GLY A 44 -8.01 1.48 3.99
C GLY A 44 -8.27 2.98 4.23
N LYS A 45 -7.39 3.70 4.96
CA LYS A 45 -7.65 5.12 5.30
C LYS A 45 -6.41 6.00 5.26
N ALA A 46 -6.44 7.03 4.42
CA ALA A 46 -5.40 8.07 4.36
C ALA A 46 -5.10 8.69 5.75
N SER A 47 -3.83 8.99 5.99
CA SER A 47 -3.32 9.43 7.29
C SER A 47 -2.36 10.60 7.15
N LYS A 48 -2.40 11.51 8.12
CA LYS A 48 -1.47 12.65 8.21
C LYS A 48 -0.22 12.36 9.06
N LYS A 49 0.01 11.09 9.43
CA LYS A 49 1.08 10.71 10.35
C LYS A 49 2.49 10.86 9.75
N TYR A 50 2.64 10.62 8.45
CA TYR A 50 3.95 10.57 7.78
C TYR A 50 4.10 11.58 6.64
N VAL A 51 3.00 11.96 6.02
CA VAL A 51 2.89 12.96 4.94
C VAL A 51 1.61 13.78 5.12
N ASP A 52 1.43 14.85 4.36
CA ASP A 52 0.16 15.58 4.37
C ASP A 52 -1.00 14.73 3.79
N LEU A 53 -2.24 15.13 4.10
CA LEU A 53 -3.42 14.34 3.73
C LEU A 53 -3.64 14.23 2.21
N ALA A 54 -3.25 15.23 1.43
CA ALA A 54 -3.40 15.20 -0.02
C ALA A 54 -2.41 14.21 -0.65
N THR A 55 -1.16 14.24 -0.19
CA THR A 55 -0.13 13.28 -0.58
C THR A 55 -0.52 11.85 -0.17
N SER A 56 -0.97 11.65 1.07
CA SER A 56 -1.41 10.32 1.53
C SER A 56 -2.55 9.75 0.67
N LYS A 57 -3.56 10.58 0.35
CA LYS A 57 -4.66 10.19 -0.56
C LYS A 57 -4.13 9.81 -1.95
N LYS A 58 -3.19 10.57 -2.51
CA LYS A 58 -2.60 10.31 -3.82
C LYS A 58 -1.84 8.98 -3.86
N VAL A 59 -1.00 8.73 -2.84
CA VAL A 59 -0.22 7.48 -2.73
C VAL A 59 -1.15 6.28 -2.59
N ARG A 60 -2.12 6.34 -1.68
CA ARG A 60 -3.03 5.21 -1.40
C ARG A 60 -4.01 4.96 -2.54
N LYS A 61 -4.42 6.00 -3.27
CA LYS A 61 -5.18 5.82 -4.53
C LYS A 61 -4.40 4.98 -5.54
N SER A 62 -3.08 5.15 -5.63
CA SER A 62 -2.23 4.35 -6.52
C SER A 62 -1.90 2.95 -5.97
N ALA A 63 -2.35 2.61 -4.76
CA ALA A 63 -2.28 1.28 -4.20
C ALA A 63 -3.53 0.45 -4.51
N GLN A 64 -4.62 1.08 -5.00
CA GLN A 64 -5.94 0.47 -5.09
C GLN A 64 -5.95 -0.86 -5.84
N THR A 65 -5.29 -0.96 -7.00
CA THR A 65 -5.20 -2.22 -7.77
C THR A 65 -4.54 -3.36 -6.98
N PHE A 66 -3.60 -3.05 -6.08
CA PHE A 66 -2.98 -4.06 -5.23
C PHE A 66 -3.92 -4.48 -4.10
N LEU A 67 -4.64 -3.53 -3.50
CA LEU A 67 -5.59 -3.82 -2.43
C LEU A 67 -6.76 -4.66 -2.94
N GLU A 68 -7.29 -4.35 -4.12
CA GLU A 68 -8.32 -5.15 -4.78
C GLU A 68 -7.82 -6.57 -5.11
N TRP A 69 -6.57 -6.71 -5.57
CA TRP A 69 -5.96 -8.02 -5.79
C TRP A 69 -5.82 -8.82 -4.48
N LEU A 70 -5.37 -8.16 -3.41
CA LEU A 70 -5.18 -8.75 -2.09
C LEU A 70 -6.50 -9.23 -1.47
N GLU A 71 -7.58 -8.46 -1.64
CA GLU A 71 -8.94 -8.84 -1.20
C GLU A 71 -9.47 -10.07 -1.97
N ASN A 72 -9.23 -10.15 -3.29
CA ASN A 72 -9.66 -11.31 -4.07
C ASN A 72 -8.84 -12.57 -3.76
N ALA A 73 -7.54 -12.43 -3.48
CA ALA A 73 -6.67 -13.56 -3.15
C ALA A 73 -7.08 -14.25 -1.84
N GLU A 74 -7.51 -13.49 -0.83
CA GLU A 74 -8.03 -14.04 0.43
C GLU A 74 -9.32 -14.85 0.22
N SER A 75 -10.21 -14.40 -0.69
CA SER A 75 -11.46 -15.14 -0.99
C SER A 75 -11.22 -16.48 -1.69
N ASP A 76 -10.18 -16.61 -2.53
CA ASP A 76 -9.85 -17.87 -3.19
C ASP A 76 -9.23 -18.92 -2.22
N GLU A 77 -8.63 -18.49 -1.10
CA GLU A 77 -8.04 -19.39 -0.09
C GLU A 77 -9.03 -19.82 1.00
N GLU A 78 -10.15 -19.11 1.20
CA GLU A 78 -11.18 -19.47 2.19
C GLU A 78 -12.26 -20.45 1.66
N ASP A 79 -12.37 -20.62 0.34
CA ASP A 79 -13.39 -21.46 -0.33
C ASP A 79 -12.90 -22.91 -0.65
N GLU A 80 -11.74 -23.35 -0.13
CA GLU A 80 -11.26 -24.75 -0.13
C GLU A 80 -11.15 -25.36 1.28
#